data_AF-A0A1S8T0I5-F1
#
_entry.id   AF-A0A1S8T0I5-F1
#
_cell.length_a   1.000
_cell.length_b   1.000
_cell.length_c   1.000
_cell.angle_alpha   90.00
_cell.angle_beta   90.00
_cell.angle_gamma   90.00
#
_symmetry.space_group_name_H-M   'P 1'
#
loop_
_entity.id
_entity.type
_entity.pdbx_description
1 polymer ?
#
loop_
_entity_poly.entity_id
_entity_poly.type
_entity_poly.pdbx_seq_one_letter_code
_entity_poly.pdbx_strand_id
1 'polypeptide(L)' 'MGTIMENLINNKFYATKEEVAKKLNVFFAFNVIVEADYTKLMQLTESKYTVTAS' A
#
# COMPACT_ATOMS: atom_id res chain seq x y z
N MET A 1 5.60 12.05 8.35
CA MET A 1 4.24 12.39 7.90
C MET A 1 3.67 11.13 7.27
N GLY A 2 2.92 10.34 8.04
CA GLY A 2 2.29 9.12 7.51
C GLY A 2 1.27 9.54 6.46
N THR A 3 1.50 9.16 5.21
CA THR A 3 0.62 9.51 4.09
C THR A 3 -0.76 8.90 4.34
N ILE A 4 -1.83 9.50 3.80
CA ILE A 4 -3.20 8.96 3.85
C ILE A 4 -3.20 7.46 3.50
N MET A 5 -2.36 7.06 2.54
CA MET A 5 -2.19 5.68 2.12
C MET A 5 -1.66 4.75 3.22
N GLU A 6 -0.73 5.21 4.05
CA GLU A 6 -0.24 4.45 5.21
C GLU A 6 -1.38 4.15 6.20
N ASN A 7 -2.26 5.13 6.44
CA ASN A 7 -3.43 4.93 7.28
C ASN A 7 -4.45 3.97 6.66
N LEU A 8 -4.71 4.08 5.35
CA LEU A 8 -5.64 3.19 4.65
C LEU A 8 -5.17 1.73 4.70
N ILE A 9 -3.86 1.50 4.51
CA ILE A 9 -3.25 0.16 4.59
C ILE A 9 -3.32 -0.38 6.02
N ASN A 10 -2.96 0.44 7.01
CA ASN A 10 -3.00 0.04 8.43
C ASN A 10 -4.41 -0.33 8.91
N ASN A 11 -5.43 0.40 8.46
CA ASN A 11 -6.83 0.15 8.82
C ASN A 11 -7.49 -0.96 7.98
N LYS A 12 -6.72 -1.64 7.11
CA LYS A 12 -7.23 -2.64 6.17
C LYS A 12 -8.45 -2.15 5.37
N PHE A 13 -8.42 -0.89 4.89
CA PHE A 13 -9.54 -0.27 4.18
C PHE A 13 -9.88 -0.97 2.85
N TYR A 14 -8.87 -1.52 2.19
CA TYR A 14 -9.04 -2.34 0.99
C TYR A 14 -9.29 -3.79 1.35
N ALA A 15 -9.89 -4.57 0.46
CA ALA A 15 -10.23 -5.97 0.70
C ALA A 15 -9.04 -6.90 0.49
N THR A 16 -8.23 -6.67 -0.54
CA THR A 16 -7.08 -7.52 -0.89
C THR A 16 -5.81 -6.71 -1.10
N LYS A 17 -4.67 -7.41 -1.04
CA LYS A 17 -3.37 -6.80 -1.37
C LYS A 17 -3.31 -6.29 -2.81
N GLU A 18 -4.00 -6.94 -3.76
CA GLU A 18 -3.98 -6.50 -5.15
C GLU A 18 -4.63 -5.13 -5.34
N GLU A 19 -5.69 -4.83 -4.58
CA GLU A 19 -6.36 -3.53 -4.64
C GLU A 19 -5.44 -2.40 -4.19
N VAL A 20 -4.70 -2.62 -3.10
CA VAL A 20 -3.70 -1.67 -2.59
C VAL A 20 -2.58 -1.49 -3.60
N ALA A 21 -2.01 -2.58 -4.12
CA ALA A 21 -0.93 -2.55 -5.10
C ALA A 21 -1.35 -1.80 -6.39
N LYS A 22 -2.58 -2.02 -6.87
CA LYS A 22 -3.11 -1.29 -8.03
C LYS A 22 -3.18 0.21 -7.78
N LYS A 23 -3.59 0.66 -6.59
CA LYS A 23 -3.61 2.08 -6.22
C LYS A 23 -2.19 2.67 -6.14
N LEU A 24 -1.26 1.96 -5.52
CA LEU A 24 0.13 2.38 -5.42
C LEU A 24 0.79 2.50 -6.81
N ASN A 25 0.52 1.56 -7.72
CA ASN A 25 0.99 1.61 -9.10
C ASN A 25 0.47 2.83 -9.85
N VAL A 26 -0.82 3.18 -9.69
CA VAL A 26 -1.39 4.38 -10.29
C VAL A 26 -0.71 5.63 -9.70
N PHE A 27 -0.59 5.73 -8.38
CA PHE A 27 0.07 6.89 -7.75
C PHE A 27 1.53 7.04 -8.18
N PHE A 28 2.25 5.94 -8.36
CA PHE A 28 3.60 5.96 -8.87
C PHE A 28 3.66 6.38 -10.34
N ALA A 29 2.79 5.82 -11.20
CA ALA A 29 2.73 6.16 -12.62
C ALA A 29 2.39 7.64 -12.89
N PHE A 30 1.61 8.26 -12.01
CA PHE A 30 1.27 9.68 -12.09
C PHE A 30 2.22 10.58 -11.28
N ASN A 31 3.37 10.06 -10.81
CA ASN A 31 4.35 10.79 -9.99
C ASN A 31 3.77 11.44 -8.72
N VAL A 32 2.67 10.88 -8.18
CA VAL A 32 2.06 11.33 -6.92
C VAL A 32 2.90 10.90 -5.72
N ILE A 33 3.58 9.75 -5.85
CA ILE A 33 4.54 9.24 -4.88
C ILE A 33 5.86 8.91 -5.57
N VAL A 34 6.96 9.04 -4.84
CA VAL A 34 8.30 8.67 -5.32
C VAL A 34 8.59 7.19 -5.03
N GLU A 35 9.63 6.65 -5.64
CA GLU A 35 10.01 5.24 -5.51
C GLU A 35 10.24 4.79 -4.06
N ALA A 36 10.84 5.66 -3.24
CA ALA A 36 11.06 5.39 -1.81
C ALA A 36 9.72 5.19 -1.05
N ASP A 37 8.73 6.05 -1.32
CA ASP A 37 7.41 5.95 -0.71
C ASP A 37 6.64 4.74 -1.24
N TYR A 38 6.71 4.48 -2.56
CA TYR A 38 6.12 3.31 -3.17
C TYR A 38 6.65 2.02 -2.54
N THR A 39 7.97 1.89 -2.40
CA THR A 39 8.63 0.72 -1.80
C THR A 39 8.19 0.52 -0.35
N LYS A 40 8.18 1.60 0.45
CA LYS A 40 7.72 1.56 1.85
C LYS A 40 6.26 1.11 1.94
N LEU A 41 5.37 1.66 1.11
CA LEU A 41 3.94 1.35 1.14
C LEU A 41 3.67 -0.08 0.64
N MET A 42 4.40 -0.58 -0.36
CA MET A 42 4.31 -1.97 -0.81
C MET A 42 4.75 -2.95 0.28
N GLN A 43 5.83 -2.67 1.00
CA GLN A 43 6.25 -3.49 2.15
C GLN A 43 5.20 -3.50 3.27
N LEU A 44 4.62 -2.35 3.58
CA LEU A 44 3.53 -2.26 4.57
C LEU A 44 2.29 -3.04 4.11
N THR A 45 1.97 -2.96 2.82
CA THR A 45 0.87 -3.71 2.20
C THR A 45 1.07 -5.20 2.38
N GLU A 46 2.23 -5.74 1.99
CA GLU A 46 2.55 -7.15 2.18
C GLU A 46 2.46 -7.54 3.65
N SER A 47 2.98 -6.73 4.57
CA SER A 47 2.89 -7.00 6.02
C SER A 47 1.47 -7.04 6.58
N LYS A 48 0.53 -6.21 6.08
CA LYS A 48 -0.84 -6.11 6.61
C LYS A 48 -1.83 -7.04 5.93
N TYR A 49 -1.59 -7.38 4.67
CA TYR A 49 -2.53 -8.10 3.80
C TYR A 49 -2.07 -9.52 3.43
N THR A 50 -0.88 -9.95 3.82
CA THR A 50 -0.59 -11.38 3.83
C THR A 50 -1.46 -12.04 4.90
N VAL A 51 -2.43 -12.83 4.46
CA VAL A 51 -3.13 -13.78 5.32
C VAL A 51 -2.06 -14.72 5.83
N THR A 52 -1.76 -14.65 7.13
CA THR A 52 -1.10 -15.75 7.80
C THR A 52 -2.08 -16.91 7.66
N ALA A 53 -1.83 -17.80 6.70
CA ALA A 53 -2.42 -19.13 6.75
C ALA A 53 -1.87 -19.73 8.04
N SER A 54 -2.70 -19.70 9.08
CA SER A 54 -2.49 -20.36 10.37
C SER A 54 -3.69 -21.28 10.58
#